data_AF-A0A9J7EVJ2-F1
#
_entry.id   AF-A0A9J7EVJ2-F1
#
_cell.length_a   1.000
_cell.length_b   1.000
_cell.length_c   1.000
_cell.angle_alpha   90.00
_cell.angle_beta   90.00
_cell.angle_gamma   90.00
#
_symmetry.space_group_name_H-M   'P 1'
#
loop_
_entity.id
_entity.type
_entity.pdbx_description
1 polymer ?
#
loop_
_entity_poly.entity_id
_entity_poly.type
_entity_poly.pdbx_seq_one_letter_code
_entity_poly.pdbx_strand_id
1 'polypeptide(L)'
;MKTPEAFGGWNGVLNTGMVIVAALYTGIGFFGYLKYGERVQGSITLNLPNSLLAQSVRAVMAASIFLSYGLQFYVPMNIVWPYIKSKLTSEQSLKYGEAVTRFVLISITFLAAALIPNLSGIISLVGAFSSSALALIFPPLIEIMTFWPDQLGQSNWKLWKDILIMIFGFTGFVFGTFINVKNIFFAY
;
A
#
# COMPACT_ATOMS: atom_id res chain seq x y z
N MET A 1 1.28 1.28 -23.74
CA MET A 1 -0.10 1.73 -24.10
C MET A 1 -0.08 2.23 -25.53
N LYS A 2 -1.10 1.93 -26.35
CA LYS A 2 -1.13 2.34 -27.76
C LYS A 2 -1.40 3.85 -27.94
N THR A 3 -2.08 4.50 -26.98
CA THR A 3 -2.43 5.93 -27.01
C THR A 3 -2.19 6.58 -25.62
N PRO A 4 -0.98 7.07 -25.33
CA PRO A 4 -0.62 7.61 -24.01
C PRO A 4 -1.44 8.85 -23.61
N GLU A 5 -1.80 9.69 -24.56
CA GLU A 5 -2.55 10.94 -24.35
C GLU A 5 -3.96 10.70 -23.77
N ALA A 6 -4.56 9.54 -24.06
CA ALA A 6 -5.87 9.15 -23.55
C ALA A 6 -5.84 8.69 -22.08
N PHE A 7 -4.67 8.63 -21.44
CA PHE A 7 -4.55 8.13 -20.06
C PHE A 7 -5.11 9.12 -19.02
N GLY A 8 -4.79 10.41 -19.17
CA GLY A 8 -5.05 11.45 -18.16
C GLY A 8 -6.26 12.36 -18.44
N GLY A 9 -7.00 12.16 -19.52
CA GLY A 9 -8.19 12.97 -19.82
C GLY A 9 -9.32 12.80 -18.79
N TRP A 10 -10.36 13.63 -18.87
CA TRP A 10 -11.54 13.57 -17.97
C TRP A 10 -12.21 12.18 -17.94
N ASN A 11 -12.38 11.54 -19.11
CA ASN A 11 -12.80 10.14 -19.25
C ASN A 11 -11.61 9.23 -19.59
N GLY A 12 -10.41 9.62 -19.18
CA GLY A 12 -9.19 8.84 -19.40
C GLY A 12 -9.22 7.53 -18.62
N VAL A 13 -8.33 6.62 -19.00
CA VAL A 13 -8.24 5.28 -18.39
C VAL A 13 -7.99 5.38 -16.88
N LEU A 14 -7.17 6.33 -16.45
CA LEU A 14 -6.87 6.54 -15.02
C LEU A 14 -8.12 6.97 -14.25
N ASN A 15 -8.80 8.03 -14.68
CA ASN A 15 -9.95 8.57 -13.95
C ASN A 15 -11.10 7.56 -13.92
N THR A 16 -11.41 6.95 -15.06
CA THR A 16 -12.47 5.93 -15.16
C THR A 16 -12.16 4.73 -14.26
N GLY A 17 -10.91 4.25 -14.25
CA GLY A 17 -10.48 3.18 -13.37
C GLY A 17 -10.63 3.54 -11.89
N MET A 18 -10.19 4.73 -11.49
CA MET A 18 -10.29 5.21 -10.11
C MET A 18 -11.74 5.34 -9.64
N VAL A 19 -12.64 5.84 -10.50
CA VAL A 19 -14.08 5.93 -10.18
C VAL A 19 -14.69 4.54 -9.96
N ILE A 20 -14.38 3.57 -10.82
CA ILE A 20 -14.87 2.19 -10.67
C ILE A 20 -14.37 1.59 -9.35
N VAL A 21 -13.07 1.71 -9.06
CA VAL A 21 -12.48 1.19 -7.82
C VAL A 21 -13.12 1.84 -6.59
N ALA A 22 -13.28 3.17 -6.61
CA ALA A 22 -13.91 3.91 -5.52
C ALA A 22 -15.37 3.48 -5.30
N ALA A 23 -16.15 3.29 -6.37
CA ALA A 23 -17.52 2.81 -6.28
C ALA A 23 -17.61 1.39 -5.69
N LEU A 24 -16.73 0.48 -6.13
CA LEU A 24 -16.69 -0.89 -5.61
C LEU A 24 -16.31 -0.93 -4.13
N TYR A 25 -15.25 -0.22 -3.73
CA TYR A 25 -14.81 -0.18 -2.33
C TYR A 25 -15.85 0.47 -1.42
N THR A 26 -16.47 1.57 -1.88
CA THR A 26 -17.54 2.24 -1.14
C THR A 26 -18.77 1.33 -1.01
N GLY A 27 -19.16 0.63 -2.07
CA GLY A 27 -20.28 -0.32 -2.04
C GLY A 27 -20.04 -1.46 -1.06
N ILE A 28 -18.87 -2.10 -1.11
CA ILE A 28 -18.50 -3.18 -0.18
C ILE A 28 -18.48 -2.68 1.27
N GLY A 29 -17.89 -1.50 1.51
CA GLY A 29 -17.85 -0.89 2.84
C GLY A 29 -19.24 -0.56 3.38
N PHE A 30 -20.08 0.07 2.56
CA PHE A 30 -21.44 0.48 2.92
C PHE A 30 -22.34 -0.72 3.24
N PHE A 31 -22.46 -1.68 2.32
CA PHE A 31 -23.30 -2.87 2.54
C PHE A 31 -22.73 -3.79 3.61
N GLY A 32 -21.40 -3.87 3.73
CA GLY A 32 -20.73 -4.59 4.81
C GLY A 32 -21.10 -4.04 6.18
N TYR A 33 -21.03 -2.72 6.36
CA TYR A 33 -21.41 -2.07 7.61
C TYR A 33 -22.91 -2.19 7.89
N LEU A 34 -23.79 -2.02 6.88
CA LEU A 34 -25.23 -2.24 7.06
C LEU A 34 -25.57 -3.65 7.55
N LYS A 35 -24.82 -4.67 7.13
CA LYS A 35 -25.07 -6.07 7.52
C LYS A 35 -24.56 -6.39 8.93
N TYR A 36 -23.35 -5.95 9.26
CA TYR A 36 -22.66 -6.38 10.49
C TYR A 36 -22.69 -5.33 11.61
N GLY A 37 -22.94 -4.06 11.28
CA GLY A 37 -22.92 -2.93 12.20
C GLY A 37 -21.60 -2.84 12.97
N GLU A 38 -21.71 -2.56 14.26
CA GLU A 38 -20.58 -2.49 15.21
C GLU A 38 -19.78 -3.80 15.36
N ARG A 39 -20.26 -4.93 14.82
CA ARG A 39 -19.57 -6.22 14.88
C ARG A 39 -18.62 -6.46 13.70
N VAL A 40 -18.46 -5.48 12.80
CA VAL A 40 -17.52 -5.59 11.68
C VAL A 40 -16.09 -5.77 12.19
N GLN A 41 -15.38 -6.74 11.62
CA GLN A 41 -13.98 -7.00 11.95
C GLN A 41 -13.07 -6.29 10.95
N GLY A 42 -11.75 -6.38 11.17
CA GLY A 42 -10.74 -5.74 10.33
C GLY A 42 -10.74 -6.15 8.85
N SER A 43 -11.40 -7.26 8.51
CA SER A 43 -11.69 -7.67 7.14
C SER A 43 -13.08 -8.29 7.07
N ILE A 44 -13.84 -7.92 6.04
CA ILE A 44 -15.21 -8.40 5.83
C ILE A 44 -15.29 -9.93 5.70
N THR A 45 -14.22 -10.55 5.20
CA THR A 45 -14.12 -12.00 5.02
C THR A 45 -14.18 -12.77 6.35
N LEU A 46 -13.72 -12.13 7.44
CA LEU A 46 -13.78 -12.72 8.78
C LEU A 46 -15.21 -12.71 9.34
N ASN A 47 -16.03 -11.74 8.94
CA ASN A 47 -17.44 -11.67 9.34
C ASN A 47 -18.35 -12.68 8.62
N LEU A 48 -17.89 -13.29 7.52
CA LEU A 48 -18.72 -14.21 6.74
C LEU A 48 -19.12 -15.45 7.57
N PRO A 49 -20.39 -15.93 7.45
CA PRO A 49 -20.83 -17.15 8.12
C PRO A 49 -20.18 -18.40 7.49
N ASN A 50 -20.23 -19.54 8.19
CA ASN A 50 -19.67 -20.81 7.69
C ASN A 50 -20.56 -21.53 6.65
N SER A 51 -21.20 -20.77 5.76
CA SER A 51 -21.98 -21.32 4.65
C SER A 51 -21.07 -21.75 3.50
N LEU A 52 -21.56 -22.67 2.65
CA LEU A 52 -20.80 -23.15 1.50
C LEU A 52 -20.36 -22.01 0.56
N LEU A 53 -21.24 -21.04 0.30
CA LEU A 53 -20.94 -19.86 -0.52
C LEU A 53 -19.81 -19.01 0.09
N ALA A 54 -19.87 -18.74 1.39
CA ALA A 54 -18.86 -17.97 2.09
C ALA A 54 -17.50 -18.68 2.14
N GLN A 55 -17.49 -20.01 2.27
CA GLN A 55 -16.26 -20.81 2.19
C GLN A 55 -15.65 -20.74 0.79
N SER A 56 -16.46 -20.78 -0.27
CA SER A 56 -15.99 -20.58 -1.65
C SER A 56 -15.35 -19.21 -1.83
N VAL A 57 -15.94 -18.13 -1.30
CA VAL A 57 -15.34 -16.79 -1.34
C VAL A 57 -13.99 -16.75 -0.62
N ARG A 58 -13.90 -17.36 0.58
CA ARG A 58 -12.63 -17.48 1.32
C ARG A 58 -11.57 -18.23 0.53
N ALA A 59 -11.93 -19.33 -0.13
CA ALA A 59 -11.01 -20.14 -0.92
C ALA A 59 -10.50 -19.38 -2.15
N VAL A 60 -11.38 -18.71 -2.90
CA VAL A 60 -10.99 -17.89 -4.06
C VAL A 60 -10.10 -16.71 -3.63
N MET A 61 -10.42 -16.06 -2.50
CA MET A 61 -9.59 -14.98 -1.95
C MET A 61 -8.20 -15.50 -1.53
N ALA A 62 -8.12 -16.64 -0.85
CA ALA A 62 -6.85 -17.25 -0.45
C ALA A 62 -6.00 -17.61 -1.67
N ALA A 63 -6.59 -18.21 -2.71
CA ALA A 63 -5.91 -18.51 -3.96
C ALA A 63 -5.42 -17.23 -4.66
N SER A 64 -6.24 -16.18 -4.70
CA SER A 64 -5.85 -14.88 -5.27
C SER A 64 -4.66 -14.25 -4.55
N ILE A 65 -4.66 -14.25 -3.20
CA ILE A 65 -3.55 -13.72 -2.39
C ILE A 65 -2.28 -14.54 -2.63
N PHE A 66 -2.39 -15.88 -2.62
CA PHE A 66 -1.26 -16.77 -2.86
C PHE A 66 -0.59 -16.52 -4.22
N LEU A 67 -1.40 -16.42 -5.27
CA LEU A 67 -0.90 -16.13 -6.63
C LEU A 67 -0.31 -14.72 -6.74
N SER A 68 -0.88 -13.74 -6.06
CA SER A 68 -0.42 -12.34 -6.10
C SER A 68 0.88 -12.12 -5.32
N TYR A 69 1.13 -12.91 -4.28
CA TYR A 69 2.32 -12.76 -3.43
C TYR A 69 3.62 -12.84 -4.23
N GLY A 70 3.72 -13.79 -5.18
CA GLY A 70 4.92 -13.93 -6.02
C GLY A 70 5.21 -12.68 -6.86
N LEU A 71 4.16 -12.06 -7.42
CA LEU A 71 4.27 -10.81 -8.19
C LEU A 71 4.64 -9.62 -7.29
N GLN A 72 4.05 -9.53 -6.11
CA GLN A 72 4.36 -8.46 -5.16
C GLN A 72 5.79 -8.58 -4.62
N PHE A 73 6.27 -9.81 -4.39
CA PHE A 73 7.62 -10.10 -3.91
C PHE A 73 8.73 -9.76 -4.92
N TYR A 74 8.41 -9.68 -6.21
CA TYR A 74 9.36 -9.25 -7.24
C TYR A 74 9.92 -7.86 -6.98
N VAL A 75 9.08 -6.92 -6.51
CA VAL A 75 9.48 -5.52 -6.26
C VAL A 75 10.57 -5.41 -5.18
N PRO A 76 10.38 -5.88 -3.93
CA PRO A 76 11.42 -5.80 -2.91
C PRO A 76 12.66 -6.60 -3.30
N MET A 77 12.52 -7.73 -3.99
CA MET A 77 13.67 -8.49 -4.46
C MET A 77 14.53 -7.67 -5.44
N ASN A 78 13.92 -6.97 -6.41
CA ASN A 78 14.68 -6.14 -7.36
C ASN A 78 15.28 -4.89 -6.73
N ILE A 79 14.71 -4.40 -5.64
CA ILE A 79 15.28 -3.27 -4.91
C ILE A 79 16.48 -3.75 -4.09
N VAL A 80 16.33 -4.83 -3.31
CA VAL A 80 17.36 -5.27 -2.34
C VAL A 80 18.50 -6.04 -3.01
N TRP A 81 18.19 -6.90 -3.99
CA TRP A 81 19.18 -7.81 -4.57
C TRP A 81 20.38 -7.10 -5.20
N PRO A 82 20.25 -6.01 -5.99
CA PRO A 82 21.40 -5.32 -6.56
C PRO A 82 22.41 -4.83 -5.51
N TYR A 83 21.95 -4.33 -4.36
CA TYR A 83 22.82 -3.87 -3.27
C TYR A 83 23.59 -5.01 -2.60
N ILE A 84 23.02 -6.21 -2.58
CA ILE A 84 23.69 -7.40 -2.04
C ILE A 84 24.63 -7.97 -3.09
N LYS A 85 24.15 -8.10 -4.34
CA LYS A 85 24.92 -8.57 -5.49
C LYS A 85 26.21 -7.79 -5.68
N SER A 86 26.19 -6.46 -5.50
CA SER A 86 27.39 -5.62 -5.66
C SER A 86 28.49 -5.93 -4.64
N LYS A 87 28.19 -6.67 -3.57
CA LYS A 87 29.15 -7.06 -2.53
C LYS A 87 29.65 -8.50 -2.69
N LEU A 88 29.15 -9.24 -3.68
CA LEU A 88 29.45 -10.65 -3.91
C LEU A 88 30.21 -10.82 -5.22
N THR A 89 31.31 -11.58 -5.20
CA THR A 89 32.24 -11.70 -6.33
C THR A 89 32.28 -13.10 -6.95
N SER A 90 31.93 -14.16 -6.21
CA SER A 90 31.97 -15.55 -6.67
C SER A 90 30.58 -16.03 -7.13
N GLU A 91 30.52 -16.84 -8.18
CA GLU A 91 29.25 -17.41 -8.69
C GLU A 91 28.49 -18.21 -7.63
N GLN A 92 29.20 -18.98 -6.81
CA GLN A 92 28.59 -19.71 -5.69
C GLN A 92 28.01 -18.72 -4.67
N SER A 93 28.77 -17.67 -4.33
CA SER A 93 28.31 -16.64 -3.39
C SER A 93 27.09 -15.89 -3.90
N LEU A 94 26.97 -15.68 -5.22
CA LEU A 94 25.80 -15.08 -5.85
C LEU A 94 24.57 -15.99 -5.75
N LYS A 95 24.70 -17.29 -6.07
CA LYS A 95 23.60 -18.24 -5.98
C LYS A 95 23.09 -18.40 -4.54
N TYR A 96 24.00 -18.57 -3.58
CA TYR A 96 23.62 -18.66 -2.16
C TYR A 96 23.10 -17.33 -1.63
N GLY A 97 23.73 -16.21 -2.01
CA GLY A 97 23.30 -14.88 -1.63
C GLY A 97 21.87 -14.56 -2.08
N GLU A 98 21.50 -14.96 -3.30
CA GLU A 98 20.14 -14.78 -3.82
C GLU A 98 19.13 -15.59 -3.01
N ALA A 99 19.42 -16.86 -2.75
CA ALA A 99 18.56 -17.74 -1.96
C ALA A 99 18.39 -17.24 -0.51
N VAL A 100 19.48 -16.82 0.13
CA VAL A 100 19.47 -16.25 1.48
C VAL A 100 18.68 -14.95 1.52
N THR A 101 18.89 -14.05 0.56
CA THR A 101 18.13 -12.79 0.47
C THR A 101 16.63 -13.06 0.37
N ARG A 102 16.23 -14.00 -0.50
CA ARG A 102 14.82 -14.39 -0.64
C ARG A 102 14.27 -14.96 0.67
N PHE A 103 15.01 -15.89 1.28
CA PHE A 103 14.61 -16.53 2.53
C PHE A 103 14.42 -15.50 3.65
N VAL A 104 15.36 -14.54 3.80
CA VAL A 104 15.28 -13.48 4.81
C VAL A 104 14.06 -12.60 4.57
N LEU A 105 13.82 -12.13 3.33
CA LEU A 105 12.68 -11.28 3.02
C LEU A 105 11.35 -11.98 3.29
N ILE A 106 11.21 -13.25 2.89
CA ILE A 106 10.01 -14.06 3.16
C ILE A 106 9.84 -14.29 4.67
N SER A 107 10.94 -14.54 5.39
CA SER A 107 10.92 -14.73 6.84
C SER A 107 10.43 -13.48 7.56
N ILE A 108 10.84 -12.29 7.12
CA ILE A 108 10.35 -11.01 7.68
C ILE A 108 8.84 -10.91 7.51
N THR A 109 8.31 -11.17 6.31
CA THR A 109 6.86 -11.11 6.07
C THR A 109 6.09 -12.16 6.85
N PHE A 110 6.65 -13.36 7.01
CA PHE A 110 6.05 -14.45 7.78
C PHE A 110 6.03 -14.12 9.28
N LEU A 111 7.14 -13.62 9.83
CA LEU A 111 7.22 -13.18 11.22
C LEU A 111 6.26 -12.04 11.51
N ALA A 112 6.14 -11.06 10.61
CA ALA A 112 5.15 -9.98 10.74
C ALA A 112 3.71 -10.52 10.80
N ALA A 113 3.38 -11.53 9.97
CA ALA A 113 2.07 -12.17 9.99
C ALA A 113 1.83 -13.01 11.26
N ALA A 114 2.86 -13.66 11.81
CA ALA A 114 2.76 -14.48 13.02
C ALA A 114 2.66 -13.64 14.31
N LEU A 115 3.36 -12.50 14.37
CA LEU A 115 3.43 -11.67 15.57
C LEU A 115 2.26 -10.72 15.74
N ILE A 116 1.56 -10.36 14.65
CA ILE A 116 0.56 -9.30 14.70
C ILE A 116 -0.84 -9.90 14.50
N PRO A 117 -1.64 -10.04 15.58
CA PRO A 117 -2.97 -10.63 15.52
C PRO A 117 -4.02 -9.69 14.92
N ASN A 118 -3.77 -8.38 14.93
CA ASN A 118 -4.71 -7.37 14.45
C ASN A 118 -4.38 -6.93 13.01
N LEU A 119 -5.01 -7.59 12.04
CA LEU A 119 -4.87 -7.28 10.61
C LEU A 119 -5.21 -5.82 10.26
N SER A 120 -6.26 -5.26 10.89
CA SER A 120 -6.67 -3.87 10.63
C SER A 120 -5.61 -2.87 11.06
N GLY A 121 -4.97 -3.11 12.21
CA GLY A 121 -3.89 -2.28 12.73
C GLY A 121 -2.69 -2.21 11.78
N ILE A 122 -2.26 -3.35 11.22
CA ILE A 122 -1.15 -3.37 10.24
C ILE A 122 -1.52 -2.63 8.98
N ILE A 123 -2.69 -2.94 8.39
CA ILE A 123 -3.11 -2.33 7.12
C ILE A 123 -3.19 -0.82 7.28
N SER A 124 -3.74 -0.36 8.40
CA SER A 124 -3.86 1.07 8.71
C SER A 124 -2.50 1.71 8.98
N LEU A 125 -1.58 1.03 9.69
CA LEU A 125 -0.22 1.53 9.94
C LEU A 125 0.60 1.65 8.65
N VAL A 126 0.64 0.57 7.85
CA VAL A 126 1.35 0.53 6.58
C VAL A 126 0.75 1.56 5.64
N GLY A 127 -0.58 1.70 5.59
CA GLY A 127 -1.25 2.72 4.81
C GLY A 127 -0.89 4.14 5.26
N ALA A 128 -1.00 4.44 6.56
CA ALA A 128 -0.66 5.75 7.10
C ALA A 128 0.81 6.13 6.86
N PHE A 129 1.73 5.17 6.99
CA PHE A 129 3.15 5.39 6.74
C PHE A 129 3.46 5.54 5.24
N SER A 130 3.13 4.52 4.45
CA SER A 130 3.56 4.44 3.05
C SER A 130 2.72 5.32 2.11
N SER A 131 1.40 5.42 2.31
CA SER A 131 0.53 6.26 1.48
C SER A 131 0.82 7.73 1.70
N SER A 132 0.99 8.17 2.95
CA SER A 132 1.34 9.57 3.23
C SER A 132 2.66 9.95 2.57
N ALA A 133 3.67 9.07 2.63
CA ALA A 133 4.94 9.30 1.96
C ALA A 133 4.81 9.33 0.42
N LEU A 134 4.25 8.27 -0.18
CA LEU A 134 4.23 8.07 -1.63
C LEU A 134 3.18 8.91 -2.36
N ALA A 135 2.02 9.16 -1.75
CA ALA A 135 0.91 9.85 -2.41
C ALA A 135 0.86 11.35 -2.08
N LEU A 136 1.31 11.76 -0.88
CA LEU A 136 1.11 13.14 -0.40
C LEU A 136 2.40 13.91 -0.15
N ILE A 137 3.53 13.24 0.13
CA ILE A 137 4.80 13.94 0.44
C ILE A 137 5.72 13.96 -0.79
N PHE A 138 6.03 12.81 -1.38
CA PHE A 138 6.99 12.75 -2.49
C PHE A 138 6.53 13.45 -3.78
N PRO A 139 5.27 13.33 -4.26
CA PRO A 139 4.88 14.01 -5.49
C PRO A 139 5.02 15.55 -5.42
N PRO A 140 4.50 16.24 -4.39
CA PRO A 140 4.71 17.68 -4.26
C PRO A 140 6.17 18.05 -3.97
N LEU A 141 6.93 17.21 -3.24
CA LEU A 141 8.36 17.45 -3.05
C LEU A 141 9.12 17.43 -4.39
N ILE A 142 8.82 16.46 -5.26
CA ILE A 142 9.41 16.36 -6.60
C ILE A 142 8.96 17.55 -7.46
N GLU A 143 7.70 17.97 -7.39
CA GLU A 143 7.18 19.15 -8.11
C GLU A 143 7.96 20.42 -7.71
N ILE A 144 8.15 20.66 -6.41
CA ILE A 144 8.96 21.77 -5.91
C ILE A 144 10.40 21.66 -6.42
N MET A 145 11.07 20.52 -6.25
CA MET A 145 12.47 20.34 -6.67
C MET A 145 12.66 20.51 -8.19
N THR A 146 11.64 20.20 -8.99
CA THR A 146 11.70 20.27 -10.45
C THR A 146 11.43 21.68 -10.99
N PHE A 147 10.51 22.42 -10.38
CA PHE A 147 10.04 23.72 -10.89
C PHE A 147 10.55 24.94 -10.12
N TRP A 148 11.25 24.75 -9.00
CA TRP A 148 11.89 25.83 -8.25
C TRP A 148 13.21 26.27 -8.91
N PRO A 149 13.53 27.58 -8.97
CA PRO A 149 12.72 28.74 -8.58
C PRO A 149 11.87 29.33 -9.73
N ASP A 150 12.13 28.94 -10.97
CA ASP A 150 11.74 29.72 -12.15
C ASP A 150 10.32 29.42 -12.69
N GLN A 151 9.69 28.33 -12.27
CA GLN A 151 8.43 27.82 -12.88
C GLN A 151 7.31 27.51 -11.86
N LEU A 152 7.27 28.28 -10.76
CA LEU A 152 6.31 28.11 -9.66
C LEU A 152 4.89 28.67 -9.95
N GLY A 153 4.70 29.29 -11.12
CA GLY A 153 3.44 29.91 -11.53
C GLY A 153 3.22 31.31 -10.92
N GLN A 154 2.11 31.95 -11.30
CA GLN A 154 1.77 33.28 -10.76
C GLN A 154 1.62 33.21 -9.23
N SER A 155 2.26 34.15 -8.52
CA SER A 155 2.25 34.25 -7.05
C SER A 155 2.77 33.01 -6.30
N ASN A 156 3.61 32.17 -6.91
CA ASN A 156 4.11 30.92 -6.31
C ASN A 156 2.97 29.97 -5.87
N TRP A 157 1.83 29.95 -6.57
CA TRP A 157 0.69 29.10 -6.23
C TRP A 157 1.05 27.61 -6.09
N LYS A 158 1.91 27.08 -6.98
CA LYS A 158 2.34 25.68 -6.92
C LYS A 158 3.01 25.37 -5.59
N LEU A 159 3.92 26.24 -5.14
CA LEU A 159 4.62 26.11 -3.86
C LEU A 159 3.65 26.03 -2.68
N TRP A 160 2.68 26.96 -2.60
CA TRP A 160 1.72 26.97 -1.50
C TRP A 160 0.83 25.73 -1.49
N LYS A 161 0.33 25.33 -2.67
CA LYS A 161 -0.44 24.09 -2.85
C LYS A 161 0.37 22.87 -2.39
N ASP A 162 1.63 22.76 -2.82
CA ASP A 162 2.50 21.64 -2.49
C ASP A 162 2.84 21.58 -1.00
N ILE A 163 3.13 22.74 -0.38
CA ILE A 163 3.33 22.85 1.07
C ILE A 163 2.09 22.41 1.84
N LEU A 164 0.89 22.85 1.43
CA LEU A 164 -0.35 22.45 2.09
C LEU A 164 -0.60 20.94 1.99
N ILE A 165 -0.37 20.34 0.82
CA ILE A 165 -0.52 18.89 0.61
C ILE A 165 0.51 18.12 1.47
N MET A 166 1.76 18.59 1.53
CA MET A 166 2.79 17.97 2.36
C MET A 166 2.47 18.07 3.86
N ILE A 167 1.96 19.22 4.34
CA ILE A 167 1.52 19.38 5.73
C ILE A 167 0.38 18.40 6.02
N PHE A 168 -0.61 18.32 5.14
CA PHE A 168 -1.71 17.36 5.28
C PHE A 168 -1.19 15.92 5.34
N GLY A 169 -0.30 15.54 4.43
CA GLY A 169 0.37 14.23 4.44
C GLY A 169 1.15 13.96 5.72
N PHE A 170 1.90 14.94 6.22
CA PHE A 170 2.69 14.82 7.44
C PHE A 170 1.80 14.67 8.68
N THR A 171 0.70 15.42 8.77
CA THR A 171 -0.26 15.24 9.87
C THR A 171 -0.90 13.85 9.81
N GLY A 172 -1.33 13.40 8.63
CA GLY A 172 -1.87 12.05 8.43
C GLY A 172 -0.88 10.95 8.81
N PHE A 173 0.40 11.14 8.49
CA PHE A 173 1.50 10.27 8.92
C PHE A 173 1.62 10.22 10.44
N VAL A 174 1.76 11.37 11.12
CA VAL A 174 1.98 11.44 12.57
C VAL A 174 0.79 10.86 13.32
N PHE A 175 -0.43 11.34 13.03
CA PHE A 175 -1.63 10.87 13.71
C PHE A 175 -1.93 9.40 13.38
N GLY A 176 -1.81 9.01 12.11
CA GLY A 176 -2.06 7.64 11.67
C GLY A 176 -1.07 6.65 12.28
N THR A 177 0.23 6.93 12.26
CA THR A 177 1.22 6.07 12.89
C THR A 177 1.03 6.01 14.40
N PHE A 178 0.81 7.15 15.08
CA PHE A 178 0.63 7.18 16.52
C PHE A 178 -0.58 6.36 16.99
N ILE A 179 -1.76 6.56 16.36
CA ILE A 179 -2.98 5.83 16.72
C ILE A 179 -2.82 4.34 16.45
N ASN A 180 -2.23 3.95 15.31
CA ASN A 180 -2.09 2.55 14.96
C ASN A 180 -1.04 1.82 15.82
N VAL A 181 0.08 2.47 16.14
CA VAL A 181 1.06 1.92 17.09
C VAL A 181 0.41 1.75 18.46
N LYS A 182 -0.31 2.77 18.95
CA LYS A 182 -1.06 2.66 20.20
C LYS A 182 -2.05 1.49 20.18
N ASN A 183 -2.81 1.34 19.10
CA ASN A 183 -3.78 0.25 18.97
C ASN A 183 -3.12 -1.12 18.87
N ILE A 184 -1.90 -1.24 18.32
CA ILE A 184 -1.19 -2.52 18.26
C ILE A 184 -0.62 -2.91 19.63
N PHE A 185 -0.06 -1.95 20.38
CA PHE A 185 0.58 -2.22 21.68
C PHE A 185 -0.38 -2.24 22.88
N PHE A 186 -1.46 -1.46 22.85
CA PHE A 186 -2.42 -1.33 23.96
C PHE A 186 -3.76 -2.04 23.72
N ALA A 187 -3.91 -2.80 22.63
CA ALA A 187 -5.08 -3.69 22.43
C ALA A 187 -4.92 -5.07 23.09
N TYR A 188 -3.97 -5.20 24.02
CA TYR A 188 -3.85 -6.31 24.96
C TYR A 188 -4.25 -5.86 26.36
#